data_AF-A0A2S7JBL4-F1
#
_entry.id   AF-A0A2S7JBL4-F1
#
_cell.length_a   1.000
_cell.length_b   1.000
_cell.length_c   1.000
_cell.angle_alpha   90.00
_cell.angle_beta   90.00
_cell.angle_gamma   90.00
#
_symmetry.space_group_name_H-M   'P 1'
#
loop_
_entity.id
_entity.type
_entity.pdbx_description
1 polymer ?
#
loop_
_entity_poly.entity_id
_entity_poly.type
_entity_poly.pdbx_seq_one_letter_code
_entity_poly.pdbx_strand_id
1 'polypeptide(L)'
;MDSAYNVLGVPGNATPEEINQALQKALHHYNHAKLAQDSEAVTRVLAIREAHKILSDSHMRAAHDRKLLSYVNRPRTTPKIAMEEVPPPWYTNFLYVGALLVLSMFAIGGYMSHARDKARAAHEAAVVEEKKLAAEAQAREDAERKRTEERLARQQADDKARERQMAADASSSLRSAMQAESQAQRDMQRLADTAQRDKQRKEYEAKSEERQRVYEAQRRLAADQQRIRELCWQQYRHTQC
;
A
#
# COMPACT_ATOMS: atom_id res chain seq x y z
N MET A 1 1.63 58.27 -42.80
CA MET A 1 2.07 57.40 -43.91
C MET A 1 2.50 56.11 -43.27
N ASP A 2 1.78 55.02 -43.55
CA ASP A 2 2.13 53.73 -42.99
C ASP A 2 3.31 53.14 -43.76
N SER A 3 4.28 52.59 -43.03
CA SER A 3 5.44 51.94 -43.61
C SER A 3 5.01 50.66 -44.35
N ALA A 4 5.63 50.34 -45.49
CA ALA A 4 5.35 49.09 -46.21
C ALA A 4 5.50 47.84 -45.31
N TYR A 5 6.42 47.89 -44.34
CA TYR A 5 6.60 46.85 -43.31
C TYR A 5 5.35 46.69 -42.42
N ASN A 6 4.73 47.81 -42.01
CA ASN A 6 3.53 47.81 -41.19
C ASN A 6 2.30 47.31 -41.96
N VAL A 7 2.19 47.67 -43.25
CA VAL A 7 1.09 47.21 -44.11
C VAL A 7 1.13 45.69 -44.32
N LEU A 8 2.33 45.12 -44.48
CA LEU A 8 2.51 43.67 -44.61
C LEU A 8 2.55 42.95 -43.24
N GLY A 9 2.72 43.68 -42.14
CA GLY A 9 2.77 43.13 -40.78
C GLY A 9 4.08 42.43 -40.44
N VAL A 10 5.18 42.84 -41.06
CA VAL A 10 6.52 42.25 -40.87
C VAL A 10 7.47 43.26 -40.22
N PRO A 11 8.48 42.82 -39.45
CA PRO A 11 9.46 43.72 -38.88
C PRO A 11 10.44 44.24 -39.96
N GLY A 12 11.08 45.39 -39.71
CA GLY A 12 11.98 46.04 -40.69
C GLY A 12 13.22 45.20 -41.08
N ASN A 13 13.61 44.25 -40.23
CA ASN A 13 14.70 43.29 -40.46
C ASN A 13 14.25 41.97 -41.12
N ALA A 14 13.00 41.87 -41.58
CA ALA A 14 12.46 40.63 -42.12
C ALA A 14 13.25 40.12 -43.34
N THR A 15 13.42 38.79 -43.41
CA THR A 15 14.06 38.13 -44.54
C THR A 15 13.14 38.10 -45.78
N PRO A 16 13.66 37.94 -47.01
CA PRO A 16 12.83 37.83 -48.21
C PRO A 16 11.80 36.69 -48.14
N GLU A 17 12.15 35.59 -47.47
CA GLU A 17 11.27 34.45 -47.27
C GLU A 17 10.10 34.79 -46.35
N GLU A 18 10.35 35.49 -45.24
CA GLU A 18 9.31 35.95 -44.31
C GLU A 18 8.35 36.94 -44.97
N ILE A 19 8.87 37.83 -45.84
CA ILE A 19 8.06 38.77 -46.62
C ILE A 19 7.10 38.03 -47.56
N ASN A 20 7.57 36.96 -48.22
CA ASN A 20 6.73 36.12 -49.09
C ASN A 20 5.68 35.34 -48.31
N GLN A 21 6.05 34.77 -47.15
CA GLN A 21 5.12 34.05 -46.28
C GLN A 21 4.04 34.98 -45.73
N ALA A 22 4.38 36.23 -45.37
CA ALA A 22 3.43 37.22 -44.90
C ALA A 22 2.39 37.58 -45.98
N LEU A 23 2.81 37.72 -47.24
CA LEU A 23 1.89 37.92 -48.36
C LEU A 23 0.93 36.73 -48.52
N GLN A 24 1.45 35.51 -48.50
CA GLN A 24 0.62 34.30 -48.62
C GLN A 24 -0.41 34.20 -47.49
N LYS A 25 0.01 34.49 -46.25
CA LYS A 25 -0.87 34.52 -45.08
C LYS A 25 -1.96 35.59 -45.21
N ALA A 26 -1.61 36.77 -45.71
CA ALA A 26 -2.57 37.85 -45.95
C ALA A 26 -3.58 37.48 -47.05
N LEU A 27 -3.13 36.92 -48.17
CA LEU A 27 -4.03 36.48 -49.25
C LEU A 27 -4.94 35.33 -48.83
N HIS A 28 -4.48 34.41 -47.97
CA HIS A 28 -5.34 33.40 -47.39
C HIS A 28 -6.40 34.01 -46.47
N HIS A 29 -6.05 35.08 -45.73
CA HIS A 29 -6.99 35.76 -44.84
C HIS A 29 -8.11 36.48 -45.62
N TYR A 30 -7.77 37.08 -46.76
CA TYR A 30 -8.67 37.77 -47.67
C TYR A 30 -9.10 36.84 -48.82
N ASN A 31 -9.95 35.87 -48.52
CA ASN A 31 -10.51 34.96 -49.53
C ASN A 31 -11.47 35.70 -50.50
N HIS A 32 -11.73 35.10 -51.67
CA HIS A 32 -12.62 35.68 -52.69
C HIS A 32 -14.03 36.01 -52.16
N ALA A 33 -14.53 35.27 -51.17
CA ALA A 33 -15.82 35.53 -50.53
C ALA A 33 -15.83 36.85 -49.74
N LYS A 34 -14.77 37.15 -48.97
CA LYS A 34 -14.62 38.40 -48.22
C LYS A 34 -14.39 39.60 -49.15
N LEU A 35 -13.65 39.40 -50.24
CA LEU A 35 -13.39 40.44 -51.23
C LEU A 35 -14.65 40.88 -51.99
N ALA A 36 -15.62 40.00 -52.18
CA ALA A 36 -16.90 40.33 -52.82
C ALA A 36 -17.85 41.10 -51.89
N GLN A 37 -17.67 40.96 -50.57
CA GLN A 37 -18.58 41.53 -49.56
C GLN A 37 -18.13 42.91 -49.06
N ASP A 38 -16.82 43.18 -49.08
CA ASP A 38 -16.26 44.42 -48.53
C ASP A 38 -15.30 45.11 -49.52
N SER A 39 -15.67 46.32 -49.94
CA SER A 39 -14.84 47.17 -50.80
C SER A 39 -13.54 47.62 -50.13
N GLU A 40 -13.51 47.71 -48.80
CA GLU A 40 -12.31 48.09 -48.04
C GLU A 40 -11.30 46.93 -47.97
N ALA A 41 -11.78 45.68 -48.00
CA ALA A 41 -10.90 44.52 -48.11
C ALA A 41 -10.12 44.52 -49.43
N VAL A 42 -10.73 44.99 -50.52
CA VAL A 42 -10.06 45.12 -51.83
C VAL A 42 -8.93 46.15 -51.77
N THR A 43 -9.18 47.32 -51.18
CA THR A 43 -8.15 48.37 -51.05
C THR A 43 -6.98 47.93 -50.16
N ARG A 44 -7.26 47.20 -49.07
CA ARG A 44 -6.23 46.62 -48.20
C ARG A 44 -5.40 45.56 -48.92
N VAL A 45 -6.01 44.67 -49.70
CA VAL A 45 -5.27 43.66 -50.48
C VAL A 45 -4.38 44.30 -51.56
N LEU A 46 -4.86 45.37 -52.20
CA LEU A 46 -4.05 46.15 -53.14
C LEU A 46 -2.84 46.78 -52.43
N ALA A 47 -3.05 47.43 -51.28
CA ALA A 47 -1.97 48.01 -50.48
C ALA A 47 -0.95 46.94 -50.03
N ILE A 48 -1.40 45.73 -49.68
CA ILE A 48 -0.53 44.61 -49.31
C ILE A 48 0.33 44.13 -50.49
N ARG A 49 -0.25 44.04 -51.70
CA ARG A 49 0.49 43.67 -52.92
C ARG A 49 1.51 44.74 -53.31
N GLU A 50 1.15 46.00 -53.18
CA GLU A 50 2.06 47.12 -53.41
C GLU A 50 3.22 47.13 -52.40
N ALA A 51 2.92 46.91 -51.12
CA ALA A 51 3.94 46.79 -50.07
C ALA A 51 4.89 45.62 -50.36
N HIS A 52 4.37 44.45 -50.75
CA HIS A 52 5.20 43.30 -51.13
C HIS A 52 6.07 43.61 -52.35
N LYS A 53 5.54 44.30 -53.38
CA LYS A 53 6.32 44.71 -54.56
C LYS A 53 7.50 45.63 -54.19
N ILE A 54 7.32 46.53 -53.23
CA ILE A 54 8.38 47.43 -52.75
C ILE A 54 9.42 46.65 -51.94
N LEU A 55 8.99 45.69 -51.11
CA LEU A 55 9.88 44.97 -50.19
C LEU A 55 10.59 43.77 -50.82
N SER A 56 10.06 43.21 -51.91
CA SER A 56 10.63 42.05 -52.61
C SER A 56 11.83 42.40 -53.49
N ASP A 57 11.88 43.60 -54.05
CA ASP A 57 13.05 44.12 -54.79
C ASP A 57 14.03 44.81 -53.82
N SER A 58 15.28 44.35 -53.79
CA SER A 58 16.31 44.86 -52.90
C SER A 58 16.62 46.34 -53.12
N HIS A 59 16.54 46.81 -54.37
CA HIS A 59 16.81 48.22 -54.71
C HIS A 59 15.66 49.13 -54.23
N MET A 60 14.42 48.69 -54.44
CA MET A 60 13.22 49.41 -53.99
C MET A 60 13.12 49.44 -52.47
N ARG A 61 13.47 48.33 -51.80
CA ARG A 61 13.54 48.24 -50.34
C ARG A 61 14.56 49.24 -49.78
N ALA A 62 15.77 49.28 -50.33
CA ALA A 62 16.80 50.23 -49.89
C ALA A 62 16.40 51.71 -50.11
N ALA A 63 15.64 52.02 -51.16
CA ALA A 63 15.11 53.36 -51.38
C ALA A 63 14.01 53.73 -50.37
N HIS A 64 13.12 52.78 -50.06
CA HIS A 64 12.09 52.95 -49.04
C HIS A 64 12.69 53.16 -47.64
N ASP A 65 13.70 52.38 -47.28
CA ASP A 65 14.39 52.49 -45.98
C ASP A 65 15.11 53.84 -45.83
N ARG A 66 15.77 54.33 -46.90
CA ARG A 66 16.35 55.68 -46.94
C ARG A 66 15.31 56.77 -46.68
N LYS A 67 14.12 56.62 -47.27
CA LYS A 67 13.01 57.55 -47.06
C LYS A 67 12.51 57.51 -45.60
N LEU A 68 12.37 56.34 -45.00
CA LEU A 68 11.99 56.20 -43.58
C LEU A 68 12.98 56.91 -42.64
N LEU A 69 14.29 56.73 -42.87
CA LEU A 69 15.33 57.37 -42.07
C LEU A 69 15.28 58.90 -42.17
N SER A 70 14.93 59.45 -43.33
CA SER A 70 14.78 60.90 -43.50
C SER A 70 13.64 61.51 -42.66
N TYR A 71 12.60 60.72 -42.36
CA TYR A 71 11.50 61.16 -41.49
C TYR A 71 11.86 61.08 -40.01
N VAL A 72 12.60 60.06 -39.59
CA VAL A 72 13.04 59.89 -38.19
C VAL A 72 14.01 61.00 -37.78
N ASN A 73 14.91 61.39 -38.70
CA ASN A 73 15.94 62.40 -38.43
C ASN A 73 15.47 63.85 -38.63
N ARG A 74 14.17 64.09 -38.83
CA ARG A 74 13.65 65.46 -38.91
C ARG A 74 13.62 66.06 -37.50
N PRO A 75 14.37 67.14 -37.21
CA PRO A 75 14.36 67.74 -35.90
C PRO A 75 12.94 68.23 -35.59
N ARG A 76 12.30 67.59 -34.59
CA ARG A 76 11.04 68.06 -34.03
C ARG A 76 11.31 69.38 -33.32
N THR A 77 10.92 70.48 -33.93
CA THR A 77 10.86 71.78 -33.27
C THR A 77 9.75 71.71 -32.22
N THR A 78 10.11 71.40 -30.97
CA THR A 78 9.21 71.53 -29.83
C THR A 78 9.08 73.03 -29.51
N PRO A 79 7.87 73.60 -29.50
CA PRO A 79 7.70 74.95 -28.98
C PRO A 79 8.00 74.93 -27.49
N LYS A 80 9.02 75.69 -27.06
CA LYS A 80 9.27 75.97 -25.64
C LYS A 80 8.16 76.90 -25.16
N ILE A 81 7.20 76.36 -24.43
CA ILE A 81 6.25 77.15 -23.66
C ILE A 81 7.02 77.71 -22.47
N ALA A 82 7.26 79.02 -22.45
CA ALA A 82 7.76 79.72 -21.28
C ALA A 82 6.62 79.74 -20.25
N MET A 83 6.75 78.93 -19.22
CA MET A 83 5.79 78.85 -18.12
C MET A 83 6.10 80.02 -17.18
N GLU A 84 5.19 80.99 -17.10
CA GLU A 84 5.30 82.12 -16.17
C GLU A 84 5.14 81.58 -14.74
N GLU A 85 6.14 81.83 -13.89
CA GLU A 85 6.18 81.32 -12.51
C GLU A 85 5.11 82.03 -11.66
N VAL A 86 3.94 81.41 -11.53
CA VAL A 86 2.89 81.85 -10.60
C VAL A 86 3.42 81.66 -9.17
N PRO A 87 3.46 82.72 -8.33
CA PRO A 87 3.95 82.60 -6.97
C PRO A 87 3.07 81.61 -6.18
N PRO A 88 3.68 80.72 -5.39
CA PRO A 88 2.95 79.67 -4.69
C PRO A 88 1.94 80.30 -3.72
N PRO A 89 0.67 79.85 -3.72
CA PRO A 89 -0.35 80.40 -2.83
C PRO A 89 -0.03 80.05 -1.37
N TRP A 90 -0.50 80.89 -0.44
CA TRP A 90 -0.23 80.82 1.01
C TRP A 90 -0.48 79.45 1.69
N TYR A 91 -1.28 78.56 1.07
CA TYR A 91 -1.60 77.23 1.59
C TYR A 91 -0.61 76.12 1.16
N THR A 92 0.33 76.37 0.25
CA THR A 92 1.31 75.35 -0.20
C THR A 92 2.14 74.82 0.95
N ASN A 93 2.55 75.68 1.88
CA ASN A 93 3.30 75.28 3.06
C ASN A 93 2.49 74.34 3.97
N PHE A 94 1.19 74.59 4.15
CA PHE A 94 0.31 73.69 4.90
C PHE A 94 0.08 72.36 4.18
N LEU A 95 0.01 72.37 2.84
CA LEU A 95 -0.05 71.13 2.05
C LEU A 95 1.22 70.29 2.21
N TYR A 96 2.41 70.90 2.20
CA TYR A 96 3.66 70.18 2.44
C TYR A 96 3.75 69.60 3.84
N VAL A 97 3.33 70.35 4.86
CA VAL A 97 3.27 69.85 6.24
C VAL A 97 2.27 68.70 6.36
N GLY A 98 1.09 68.81 5.74
CA GLY A 98 0.10 67.74 5.70
C GLY A 98 0.62 66.48 4.99
N ALA A 99 1.28 66.64 3.85
CA ALA A 99 1.88 65.54 3.11
C ALA A 99 2.99 64.83 3.90
N LEU A 100 3.83 65.60 4.62
CA LEU A 100 4.85 65.04 5.52
C LEU A 100 4.23 64.24 6.67
N LEU A 101 3.12 64.72 7.23
CA LEU A 101 2.40 64.04 8.30
C LEU A 101 1.82 62.70 7.84
N VAL A 102 1.19 62.67 6.66
CA VAL A 102 0.66 61.44 6.07
C VAL A 102 1.78 60.44 5.78
N LEU A 103 2.90 60.91 5.21
CA LEU A 103 4.05 60.07 4.91
C LEU A 103 4.70 59.51 6.19
N SER A 104 4.78 60.32 7.25
CA SER A 104 5.23 59.90 8.58
C SER A 104 4.32 58.83 9.18
N MET A 105 2.99 59.01 9.12
CA MET A 105 2.03 57.99 9.57
C MET A 105 2.18 56.68 8.81
N PHE A 106 2.37 56.73 7.49
CA PHE A 106 2.59 55.54 6.67
C PHE A 106 3.90 54.82 7.03
N ALA A 107 4.98 55.56 7.27
CA ALA A 107 6.26 55.00 7.70
C ALA A 107 6.17 54.31 9.06
N ILE A 108 5.50 54.95 10.04
CA ILE A 108 5.29 54.38 11.38
C ILE A 108 4.39 53.13 11.30
N GLY A 109 3.31 53.19 10.52
CA GLY A 109 2.41 52.06 10.31
C GLY A 109 3.11 50.86 9.66
N GLY A 110 3.92 51.10 8.62
CA GLY A 110 4.72 50.06 7.96
C GLY A 110 5.78 49.45 8.89
N TYR A 111 6.45 50.28 9.71
CA TYR A 111 7.41 49.78 10.69
C TYR A 111 6.74 48.90 11.76
N MET A 112 5.58 49.33 12.30
CA MET A 112 4.83 48.52 13.27
C MET A 112 4.29 47.22 12.66
N SER A 113 3.86 47.21 11.39
CA SER A 113 3.41 45.98 10.74
C SER A 113 4.56 44.99 10.60
N HIS A 114 5.71 45.44 10.08
CA HIS A 114 6.87 44.59 9.90
C HIS A 114 7.44 44.06 11.22
N ALA A 115 7.39 44.86 12.30
CA ALA A 115 7.74 44.39 13.65
C ALA A 115 6.77 43.31 14.16
N ARG A 116 5.46 43.44 13.89
CA ARG A 116 4.44 42.44 14.23
C ARG A 116 4.57 41.17 13.39
N ASP A 117 4.91 41.28 12.13
CA ASP A 117 5.08 40.13 11.24
C ASP A 117 6.26 39.27 11.68
N LYS A 118 7.35 39.88 12.15
CA LYS A 118 8.47 39.16 12.79
C LYS A 118 8.04 38.44 14.07
N ALA A 119 7.23 39.08 14.91
CA ALA A 119 6.71 38.45 16.12
C ALA A 119 5.75 37.28 15.80
N ARG A 120 4.90 37.43 14.79
CA ARG A 120 4.00 36.36 14.31
C ARG A 120 4.79 35.17 13.76
N ALA A 121 5.83 35.41 12.96
CA ALA A 121 6.70 34.34 12.46
C ALA A 121 7.36 33.56 13.60
N ALA A 122 7.77 34.23 14.69
CA ALA A 122 8.33 33.55 15.86
C ALA A 122 7.30 32.71 16.61
N HIS A 123 6.06 33.20 16.77
CA HIS A 123 4.97 32.42 17.37
C HIS A 123 4.54 31.24 16.51
N GLU A 124 4.44 31.42 15.20
CA GLU A 124 4.12 30.34 14.27
C GLU A 124 5.18 29.25 14.28
N ALA A 125 6.47 29.63 14.33
CA ALA A 125 7.57 28.67 14.51
C ALA A 125 7.43 27.90 15.82
N ALA A 126 7.13 28.58 16.94
CA ALA A 126 6.93 27.91 18.24
C ALA A 126 5.74 26.94 18.22
N VAL A 127 4.61 27.32 17.62
CA VAL A 127 3.42 26.46 17.49
C VAL A 127 3.69 25.26 16.58
N VAL A 128 4.47 25.43 15.51
CA VAL A 128 4.86 24.32 14.64
C VAL A 128 5.73 23.33 15.39
N GLU A 129 6.70 23.80 16.18
CA GLU A 129 7.54 22.93 17.00
C GLU A 129 6.71 22.20 18.08
N GLU A 130 5.78 22.88 18.75
CA GLU A 130 4.88 22.24 19.71
C GLU A 130 3.99 21.17 19.04
N LYS A 131 3.45 21.45 17.86
CA LYS A 131 2.66 20.47 17.09
C LYS A 131 3.50 19.27 16.65
N LYS A 132 4.76 19.46 16.27
CA LYS A 132 5.66 18.36 15.94
C LYS A 132 5.95 17.51 17.17
N LEU A 133 6.25 18.12 18.31
CA LEU A 133 6.46 17.41 19.58
C LEU A 133 5.22 16.63 20.00
N ALA A 134 4.01 17.22 19.86
CA ALA A 134 2.75 16.54 20.13
C ALA A 134 2.49 15.37 19.15
N ALA A 135 2.77 15.56 17.86
CA ALA A 135 2.63 14.50 16.85
C ALA A 135 3.63 13.35 17.07
N GLU A 136 4.87 13.66 17.44
CA GLU A 136 5.88 12.67 17.81
C GLU A 136 5.50 11.92 19.08
N ALA A 137 4.96 12.61 20.09
CA ALA A 137 4.47 11.99 21.32
C ALA A 137 3.31 11.02 21.02
N GLN A 138 2.33 11.44 20.21
CA GLN A 138 1.23 10.57 19.77
C GLN A 138 1.74 9.35 18.98
N ALA A 139 2.69 9.55 18.06
CA ALA A 139 3.28 8.46 17.30
C ALA A 139 4.03 7.46 18.19
N ARG A 140 4.69 7.93 19.26
CA ARG A 140 5.34 7.06 20.26
C ARG A 140 4.32 6.27 21.06
N GLU A 141 3.26 6.91 21.56
CA GLU A 141 2.19 6.22 22.28
C GLU A 141 1.51 5.16 21.41
N ASP A 142 1.21 5.47 20.16
CA ASP A 142 0.61 4.51 19.22
C ASP A 142 1.56 3.35 18.90
N ALA A 143 2.86 3.63 18.76
CA ALA A 143 3.87 2.59 18.58
C ALA A 143 3.99 1.69 19.81
N GLU A 144 3.89 2.25 21.01
CA GLU A 144 3.87 1.49 22.26
C GLU A 144 2.61 0.64 22.40
N ARG A 145 1.43 1.19 22.08
CA ARG A 145 0.15 0.44 22.07
C ARG A 145 0.19 -0.73 21.10
N LYS A 146 0.70 -0.50 19.88
CA LYS A 146 0.89 -1.60 18.91
C LYS A 146 1.86 -2.66 19.43
N ARG A 147 2.96 -2.25 20.06
CA ARG A 147 3.93 -3.19 20.67
C ARG A 147 3.34 -3.97 21.84
N THR A 148 2.51 -3.37 22.68
CA THR A 148 1.86 -4.06 23.79
C THR A 148 0.78 -5.01 23.28
N GLU A 149 -0.04 -4.60 22.32
CA GLU A 149 -1.01 -5.46 21.64
C GLU A 149 -0.34 -6.65 20.96
N GLU A 150 0.76 -6.45 20.23
CA GLU A 150 1.53 -7.53 19.62
C GLU A 150 2.12 -8.49 20.66
N ARG A 151 2.63 -7.97 21.79
CA ARG A 151 3.15 -8.81 22.89
C ARG A 151 2.04 -9.64 23.51
N LEU A 152 0.88 -9.04 23.77
CA LEU A 152 -0.29 -9.75 24.30
C LEU A 152 -0.80 -10.80 23.31
N ALA A 153 -0.85 -10.48 22.02
CA ALA A 153 -1.26 -11.43 20.99
C ALA A 153 -0.28 -12.61 20.87
N ARG A 154 1.03 -12.37 20.97
CA ARG A 154 2.06 -13.43 21.00
C ARG A 154 1.93 -14.30 22.25
N GLN A 155 1.76 -13.70 23.42
CA GLN A 155 1.54 -14.45 24.66
C GLN A 155 0.29 -15.33 24.57
N GLN A 156 -0.83 -14.80 24.09
CA GLN A 156 -2.05 -15.58 23.89
C GLN A 156 -1.87 -16.71 22.87
N ALA A 157 -1.09 -16.50 21.81
CA ALA A 157 -0.78 -17.53 20.83
C ALA A 157 0.10 -18.64 21.43
N ASP A 158 1.11 -18.26 22.21
CA ASP A 158 2.01 -19.18 22.90
C ASP A 158 1.27 -19.99 23.97
N ASP A 159 0.39 -19.35 24.75
CA ASP A 159 -0.44 -20.02 25.76
C ASP A 159 -1.39 -21.03 25.12
N LYS A 160 -2.06 -20.65 24.01
CA LYS A 160 -2.90 -21.58 23.23
C LYS A 160 -2.08 -22.72 22.64
N ALA A 161 -0.86 -22.47 22.19
CA ALA A 161 0.03 -23.51 21.67
C ALA A 161 0.45 -24.49 22.79
N ARG A 162 0.78 -23.99 23.98
CA ARG A 162 1.09 -24.81 25.16
C ARG A 162 -0.11 -25.61 25.62
N GLU A 163 -1.31 -25.03 25.63
CA GLU A 163 -2.54 -25.74 25.96
C GLU A 163 -2.82 -26.88 24.98
N ARG A 164 -2.64 -26.66 23.67
CA ARG A 164 -2.77 -27.72 22.66
C ARG A 164 -1.74 -28.83 22.85
N GLN A 165 -0.51 -28.49 23.21
CA GLN A 165 0.52 -29.48 23.53
C GLN A 165 0.13 -30.30 24.76
N MET A 166 -0.29 -29.65 25.85
CA MET A 166 -0.75 -30.33 27.06
C MET A 166 -1.97 -31.22 26.80
N ALA A 167 -2.92 -30.78 25.98
CA ALA A 167 -4.08 -31.59 25.60
C ALA A 167 -3.69 -32.80 24.74
N ALA A 168 -2.74 -32.62 23.80
CA ALA A 168 -2.21 -33.71 22.99
C ALA A 168 -1.48 -34.74 23.87
N ASP A 169 -0.62 -34.27 24.78
CA ASP A 169 0.13 -35.11 25.71
C ASP A 169 -0.81 -35.85 26.67
N ALA A 170 -1.82 -35.18 27.24
CA ALA A 170 -2.85 -35.81 28.07
C ALA A 170 -3.66 -36.86 27.29
N SER A 171 -3.98 -36.61 26.02
CA SER A 171 -4.68 -37.60 25.19
C SER A 171 -3.79 -38.80 24.85
N SER A 172 -2.49 -38.57 24.67
CA SER A 172 -1.51 -39.62 24.38
C SER A 172 -1.27 -40.50 25.61
N SER A 173 -1.16 -39.90 26.79
CA SER A 173 -0.98 -40.61 28.04
C SER A 173 -2.21 -41.43 28.39
N LEU A 174 -3.42 -40.88 28.19
CA LEU A 174 -4.67 -41.62 28.37
C LEU A 174 -4.77 -42.84 27.45
N ARG A 175 -4.41 -42.70 26.16
CA ARG A 175 -4.39 -43.84 25.22
C ARG A 175 -3.39 -44.90 25.65
N SER A 176 -2.19 -44.49 26.08
CA SER A 176 -1.18 -45.43 26.56
C SER A 176 -1.63 -46.18 27.82
N ALA A 177 -2.30 -45.49 28.76
CA ALA A 177 -2.88 -46.09 29.95
C ALA A 177 -3.98 -47.10 29.60
N MET A 178 -4.90 -46.74 28.70
CA MET A 178 -5.97 -47.64 28.23
C MET A 178 -5.40 -48.88 27.52
N GLN A 179 -4.33 -48.71 26.75
CA GLN A 179 -3.65 -49.84 26.09
C GLN A 179 -2.97 -50.76 27.11
N ALA A 180 -2.31 -50.20 28.13
CA ALA A 180 -1.71 -50.97 29.21
C ALA A 180 -2.77 -51.74 30.02
N GLU A 181 -3.92 -51.12 30.30
CA GLU A 181 -5.04 -51.78 30.98
C GLU A 181 -5.63 -52.91 30.14
N SER A 182 -5.82 -52.68 28.83
CA SER A 182 -6.29 -53.73 27.92
C SER A 182 -5.33 -54.91 27.85
N GLN A 183 -4.02 -54.66 27.85
CA GLN A 183 -3.01 -55.73 27.91
C GLN A 183 -3.08 -56.50 29.23
N ALA A 184 -3.14 -55.79 30.36
CA ALA A 184 -3.26 -56.42 31.67
C ALA A 184 -4.52 -57.30 31.78
N GLN A 185 -5.65 -56.87 31.22
CA GLN A 185 -6.87 -57.67 31.17
C GLN A 185 -6.71 -58.94 30.31
N ARG A 186 -6.07 -58.83 29.14
CA ARG A 186 -5.79 -60.00 28.28
C ARG A 186 -4.87 -61.00 28.96
N ASP A 187 -3.85 -60.53 29.67
CA ASP A 187 -2.93 -61.39 30.39
C ASP A 187 -3.63 -62.07 31.58
N MET A 188 -4.51 -61.37 32.30
CA MET A 188 -5.38 -61.99 33.31
C MET A 188 -6.29 -63.07 32.72
N GLN A 189 -6.91 -62.83 31.56
CA GLN A 189 -7.74 -63.84 30.89
C GLN A 189 -6.93 -65.07 30.48
N ARG A 190 -5.74 -64.87 29.91
CA ARG A 190 -4.83 -65.98 29.56
C ARG A 190 -4.46 -66.81 30.79
N LEU A 191 -4.10 -66.14 31.89
CA LEU A 191 -3.78 -66.82 33.14
C LEU A 191 -4.98 -67.62 33.68
N ALA A 192 -6.18 -67.04 33.66
CA ALA A 192 -7.40 -67.72 34.07
C ALA A 192 -7.69 -68.97 33.20
N ASP A 193 -7.57 -68.83 31.88
CA ASP A 193 -7.76 -69.93 30.93
C ASP A 193 -6.73 -71.06 31.14
N THR A 194 -5.46 -70.71 31.35
CA THR A 194 -4.41 -71.70 31.64
C THR A 194 -4.68 -72.43 32.95
N ALA A 195 -5.07 -71.70 34.00
CA ALA A 195 -5.41 -72.30 35.28
C ALA A 195 -6.63 -73.23 35.17
N GLN A 196 -7.62 -72.88 34.33
CA GLN A 196 -8.78 -73.72 34.10
C GLN A 196 -8.43 -74.99 33.31
N ARG A 197 -7.58 -74.88 32.28
CA ARG A 197 -7.07 -76.04 31.53
C ARG A 197 -6.25 -76.98 32.41
N ASP A 198 -5.40 -76.43 33.29
CA ASP A 198 -4.60 -77.23 34.22
C ASP A 198 -5.48 -77.97 35.23
N LYS A 199 -6.55 -77.32 35.73
CA LYS A 199 -7.56 -77.99 36.57
C LYS A 199 -8.23 -79.14 35.84
N GLN A 200 -8.70 -78.90 34.61
CA GLN A 200 -9.30 -79.95 33.79
C GLN A 200 -8.32 -81.10 33.56
N ARG A 201 -7.06 -80.81 33.23
CA ARG A 201 -6.03 -81.82 33.00
C ARG A 201 -5.83 -82.70 34.24
N LYS A 202 -5.73 -82.10 35.43
CA LYS A 202 -5.63 -82.82 36.71
C LYS A 202 -6.87 -83.67 37.00
N GLU A 203 -8.08 -83.17 36.73
CA GLU A 203 -9.30 -83.96 36.90
C GLU A 203 -9.37 -85.15 35.94
N TYR A 204 -8.96 -84.97 34.68
CA TYR A 204 -8.87 -86.04 33.70
C TYR A 204 -7.83 -87.09 34.09
N GLU A 205 -6.65 -86.66 34.57
CA GLU A 205 -5.60 -87.52 35.09
C GLU A 205 -6.13 -88.33 36.29
N ALA A 206 -6.75 -87.68 37.29
CA ALA A 206 -7.33 -88.36 38.45
C ALA A 206 -8.41 -89.39 38.06
N LYS A 207 -9.34 -89.04 37.16
CA LYS A 207 -10.34 -89.97 36.63
C LYS A 207 -9.72 -91.12 35.82
N SER A 208 -8.58 -90.88 35.17
CA SER A 208 -7.85 -91.94 34.46
C SER A 208 -7.20 -92.91 35.44
N GLU A 209 -6.58 -92.40 36.51
CA GLU A 209 -6.00 -93.22 37.57
C GLU A 209 -7.07 -94.03 38.30
N GLU A 210 -8.22 -93.43 38.63
CA GLU A 210 -9.35 -94.17 39.23
C GLU A 210 -9.82 -95.30 38.32
N ARG A 211 -9.98 -95.05 37.02
CA ARG A 211 -10.36 -96.09 36.05
C ARG A 211 -9.32 -97.21 35.97
N GLN A 212 -8.03 -96.87 35.99
CA GLN A 212 -6.95 -97.85 36.04
C GLN A 212 -7.02 -98.68 37.32
N ARG A 213 -7.19 -98.06 38.49
CA ARG A 213 -7.32 -98.76 39.78
C ARG A 213 -8.53 -99.70 39.80
N VAL A 214 -9.68 -99.27 39.28
CA VAL A 214 -10.89 -100.11 39.18
C VAL A 214 -10.63 -101.29 38.24
N TYR A 215 -10.02 -101.05 37.08
CA TYR A 215 -9.70 -102.09 36.12
C TYR A 215 -8.70 -103.12 36.70
N GLU A 216 -7.65 -102.65 37.38
CA GLU A 216 -6.69 -103.50 38.08
C GLU A 216 -7.34 -104.31 39.19
N ALA A 217 -8.24 -103.72 39.98
CA ALA A 217 -8.99 -104.42 41.02
C ALA A 217 -9.90 -105.52 40.43
N GLN A 218 -10.63 -105.23 39.35
CA GLN A 218 -11.42 -106.23 38.63
C GLN A 218 -10.55 -107.37 38.09
N ARG A 219 -9.37 -107.05 37.54
CA ARG A 219 -8.42 -108.05 37.04
C ARG A 219 -7.89 -108.95 38.15
N ARG A 220 -7.59 -108.39 39.33
CA ARG A 220 -7.18 -109.17 40.51
C ARG A 220 -8.31 -110.08 40.99
N LEU A 221 -9.53 -109.57 41.11
CA LEU A 221 -10.70 -110.37 41.48
C LEU A 221 -10.95 -111.52 40.51
N ALA A 222 -10.83 -111.28 39.20
CA ALA A 222 -10.97 -112.32 38.18
C ALA A 222 -9.88 -113.40 38.30
N ALA A 223 -8.63 -113.00 38.55
CA ALA A 223 -7.53 -113.93 38.80
C ALA A 223 -7.74 -114.75 40.08
N ASP A 224 -8.21 -114.11 41.16
CA ASP A 224 -8.54 -114.78 42.43
C ASP A 224 -9.70 -115.78 42.24
N GLN A 225 -10.75 -115.42 41.50
CA GLN A 225 -11.85 -116.34 41.16
C GLN A 225 -11.38 -117.55 40.35
N GLN A 226 -10.44 -117.38 39.41
CA GLN A 226 -9.84 -118.49 38.67
C GLN A 226 -9.05 -119.40 39.61
N ARG A 227 -8.24 -118.81 40.49
CA ARG A 227 -7.44 -119.55 41.47
C ARG A 227 -8.31 -120.33 42.48
N ILE A 228 -9.40 -119.73 42.95
CA ILE A 228 -10.38 -120.41 43.82
C ILE A 228 -11.02 -121.59 43.07
N ARG A 229 -11.41 -121.42 41.80
CA ARG A 229 -11.93 -122.52 40.96
C ARG A 229 -10.94 -123.66 40.81
N GLU A 230 -9.66 -123.36 40.57
CA GLU A 230 -8.59 -124.36 40.49
C GLU A 230 -8.41 -125.12 41.81
N LEU A 231 -8.37 -124.41 42.95
CA LEU A 231 -8.25 -125.03 44.28
C LEU A 231 -9.47 -125.87 44.64
N CYS A 232 -10.68 -125.40 44.33
CA CYS A 232 -11.92 -126.15 44.55
C CYS A 232 -11.93 -127.47 43.75
N TRP A 233 -11.50 -127.42 42.49
CA TRP A 233 -11.37 -128.60 41.65
C TRP A 233 -10.39 -129.63 42.22
N GLN A 234 -9.23 -129.17 42.74
CA GLN A 234 -8.22 -130.04 43.36
C GLN A 234 -8.73 -130.72 44.65
N GLN A 235 -9.50 -130.01 45.48
CA GLN A 235 -9.89 -130.51 46.80
C GLN A 235 -11.20 -131.31 46.81
N TYR A 236 -12.19 -130.96 45.97
CA TYR A 236 -13.54 -131.55 46.02
C TYR A 236 -13.96 -132.35 44.78
N ARG A 237 -13.21 -132.34 43.67
CA ARG A 237 -13.49 -133.11 42.43
C ARG A 237 -14.94 -133.01 41.89
N HIS A 238 -15.69 -131.96 42.22
CA HIS A 238 -17.05 -131.71 41.73
C HIS A 238 -17.06 -130.51 40.78
N THR A 239 -17.94 -130.53 39.78
CA THR A 239 -18.01 -129.52 38.71
C THR A 239 -19.00 -128.38 38.96
N GLN A 240 -19.65 -128.32 40.13
CA GLN A 240 -20.60 -127.27 40.49
C GLN A 240 -20.11 -126.52 41.74
N CYS A 241 -19.21 -125.56 41.53
CA CYS A 241 -18.81 -124.51 42.47
C CYS A 241 -18.43 -123.26 41.66
#